data_AF-A0A940NLQ2-F1
#
_entry.id   AF-A0A940NLQ2-F1
#
_cell.length_a   1.000
_cell.length_b   1.000
_cell.length_c   1.000
_cell.angle_alpha   90.00
_cell.angle_beta   90.00
_cell.angle_gamma   90.00
#
_symmetry.space_group_name_H-M   'P 1'
#
loop_
_entity.id
_entity.type
_entity.pdbx_description
1 polymer ?
#
loop_
_entity_poly.entity_id
_entity_poly.type
_entity_poly.pdbx_seq_one_letter_code
_entity_poly.pdbx_strand_id
1 'polypeptide(L)'
;TDEETASVVETASGRKITAEMIILAIGVRPATAFLQGSGIELGPKGHIIVDDQMRTNAPDVYAVGDAVQVKDFVSGDDTAVPLAGPANKQGRIVADVICGMDAHYKATQGTSILKAFGLTAACTGLNEKALKAKGIKYHKACAHPFNHATYYPGATTIESKLLFDENGTILGCQMVGKSGVDKRVDVIATVMRLGGNVRDLPELELAYAPPFASAKDPVNMLGYIATNVLDGTSKLVDWEYALNRDPETTILLDVRTPQEYAAGHVEGAINIPVDDLRERLDELDPDKEIIEYCKVGLRAHIAYRILANNGFDARNVTGGWMSYEQMNYTPQN
;
A
#
# COMPACT_ATOMS: atom_id res chain seq x y z
N THR A 1 2.16 15.68 -50.24
CA THR A 1 2.01 16.86 -49.36
C THR A 1 1.37 16.34 -48.09
N ASP A 2 2.17 15.74 -47.21
CA ASP A 2 1.69 14.99 -46.04
C ASP A 2 2.50 15.34 -44.77
N GLU A 3 3.03 16.57 -44.67
CA GLU A 3 3.89 17.00 -43.55
C GLU A 3 3.15 17.69 -42.40
N GLU A 4 1.80 17.73 -42.41
CA GLU A 4 1.04 18.69 -41.58
C GLU A 4 0.15 18.08 -40.48
N THR A 5 0.45 16.89 -39.93
CA THR A 5 -0.41 16.26 -38.91
C THR A 5 0.23 15.95 -37.56
N ALA A 6 1.54 16.14 -37.38
CA ALA A 6 2.20 15.88 -36.10
C ALA A 6 2.06 17.07 -35.14
N SER A 7 1.53 16.81 -33.94
CA SER A 7 1.50 17.79 -32.85
C SER A 7 2.82 17.82 -32.09
N VAL A 8 3.26 18.98 -31.63
CA VAL A 8 4.42 19.12 -30.73
C VAL A 8 3.96 19.44 -29.32
N VAL A 9 4.23 18.53 -28.39
CA VAL A 9 3.96 18.70 -26.95
C VAL A 9 5.21 19.25 -26.27
N GLU A 10 5.10 20.43 -25.66
CA GLU A 10 6.15 20.98 -24.81
C GLU A 10 5.87 20.62 -23.34
N THR A 11 6.80 19.90 -22.72
CA THR A 11 6.72 19.54 -21.30
C THR A 11 7.08 20.74 -20.42
N ALA A 12 6.71 20.71 -19.14
CA ALA A 12 7.10 21.74 -18.17
C ALA A 12 8.63 21.94 -18.03
N SER A 13 9.44 20.96 -18.45
CA SER A 13 10.91 21.05 -18.49
C SER A 13 11.46 21.75 -19.74
N GLY A 14 10.60 22.16 -20.68
CA GLY A 14 10.98 22.69 -22.00
C GLY A 14 11.30 21.61 -23.04
N ARG A 15 11.34 20.32 -22.67
CA ARG A 15 11.49 19.22 -23.63
C ARG A 15 10.29 19.20 -24.59
N LYS A 16 10.57 19.17 -25.89
CA LYS A 16 9.58 19.07 -26.97
C LYS A 16 9.47 17.62 -27.46
N ILE A 17 8.24 17.13 -27.61
CA ILE A 17 7.92 15.76 -28.05
C ILE A 17 6.98 15.86 -29.24
N THR A 18 7.40 15.33 -30.38
CA THR A 18 6.55 15.22 -31.57
C THR A 18 5.69 13.97 -31.45
N ALA A 19 4.37 14.11 -31.65
CA ALA A 19 3.41 13.01 -31.55
C ALA A 19 2.35 13.12 -32.65
N GLU A 20 2.03 11.98 -33.27
CA GLU A 20 0.95 11.84 -34.25
C GLU A 20 -0.42 11.65 -33.58
N MET A 21 -0.42 11.16 -32.34
CA MET A 21 -1.61 10.95 -31.53
C MET A 21 -1.34 11.34 -30.08
N ILE A 22 -2.29 12.03 -29.46
CA ILE A 22 -2.26 12.41 -28.05
C ILE A 22 -3.49 11.82 -27.35
N ILE A 23 -3.25 11.05 -26.28
CA ILE A 23 -4.32 10.49 -25.43
C ILE A 23 -4.34 11.25 -24.11
N LEU A 24 -5.47 11.87 -23.77
CA LEU A 24 -5.65 12.60 -22.52
C LEU A 24 -6.35 11.72 -21.48
N ALA A 25 -5.63 11.34 -20.42
CA ALA A 25 -6.13 10.50 -19.33
C ALA A 25 -5.81 11.11 -17.95
N ILE A 26 -6.22 12.38 -17.74
CA ILE A 26 -5.87 13.19 -16.55
C ILE A 26 -6.91 13.17 -15.43
N GLY A 27 -7.83 12.19 -15.46
CA GLY A 27 -8.93 12.04 -14.52
C GLY A 27 -10.29 12.49 -15.06
N VAL A 28 -11.31 12.34 -14.24
CA VAL A 28 -12.72 12.60 -14.58
C VAL A 28 -13.35 13.61 -13.62
N ARG A 29 -14.46 14.22 -14.03
CA ARG A 29 -15.30 15.12 -13.22
C ARG A 29 -16.75 14.61 -13.28
N PRO A 30 -17.56 14.84 -12.23
CA PRO A 30 -18.95 14.41 -12.22
C PRO A 30 -19.75 15.14 -13.32
N ALA A 31 -20.60 14.42 -14.03
CA ALA A 31 -21.43 14.95 -15.11
C ALA A 31 -22.68 15.66 -14.58
N THR A 32 -22.50 16.75 -13.83
CA THR A 32 -23.56 17.41 -13.04
C THR A 32 -23.89 18.83 -13.50
N ALA A 33 -23.27 19.31 -14.59
CA ALA A 33 -23.46 20.68 -15.07
C ALA A 33 -24.94 21.03 -15.37
N PHE A 34 -25.72 20.06 -15.83
CA PHE A 34 -27.15 20.25 -16.13
C PHE A 34 -28.02 20.48 -14.87
N LEU A 35 -27.49 20.20 -13.68
CA LEU A 35 -28.18 20.42 -12.40
C LEU A 35 -28.02 21.85 -11.88
N GLN A 36 -27.23 22.70 -12.54
CA GLN A 36 -27.06 24.08 -12.13
C GLN A 36 -28.41 24.82 -12.13
N GLY A 37 -28.78 25.40 -10.98
CA GLY A 37 -30.06 26.10 -10.81
C GLY A 37 -31.26 25.18 -10.54
N SER A 38 -31.09 23.85 -10.51
CA SER A 38 -32.17 22.90 -10.21
C SER A 38 -32.59 22.87 -8.72
N GLY A 39 -31.73 23.36 -7.83
CA GLY A 39 -31.89 23.21 -6.38
C GLY A 39 -31.30 21.92 -5.79
N ILE A 40 -30.80 20.99 -6.62
CA ILE A 40 -30.05 19.82 -6.12
C ILE A 40 -28.71 20.27 -5.53
N GLU A 41 -28.43 19.83 -4.31
CA GLU A 41 -27.19 20.16 -3.60
C GLU A 41 -25.97 19.46 -4.20
N LEU A 42 -24.93 20.24 -4.48
CA LEU A 42 -23.64 19.77 -4.99
C LEU A 42 -22.53 20.13 -4.01
N GLY A 43 -21.62 19.20 -3.79
CA GLY A 43 -20.39 19.43 -3.02
C GLY A 43 -19.42 20.37 -3.75
N PRO A 44 -18.32 20.78 -3.10
CA PRO A 44 -17.37 21.77 -3.64
C PRO A 44 -16.70 21.34 -4.94
N LYS A 45 -16.68 20.03 -5.25
CA LYS A 45 -16.14 19.46 -6.49
C LYS A 45 -17.22 19.12 -7.51
N GLY A 46 -18.45 19.60 -7.32
CA GLY A 46 -19.59 19.38 -8.22
C GLY A 46 -20.25 18.00 -8.13
N HIS A 47 -19.94 17.19 -7.12
CA HIS A 47 -20.58 15.89 -6.93
C HIS A 47 -21.93 16.07 -6.22
N ILE A 48 -22.93 15.26 -6.56
CA ILE A 48 -24.25 15.29 -5.94
C ILE A 48 -24.13 14.83 -4.49
N ILE A 49 -24.64 15.63 -3.55
CA ILE A 49 -24.71 15.25 -2.14
C ILE A 49 -25.89 14.30 -1.96
N VAL A 50 -25.63 13.19 -1.29
CA VAL A 50 -26.64 12.17 -0.98
C VAL A 50 -26.56 11.73 0.47
N ASP A 51 -27.68 11.26 1.02
CA ASP A 51 -27.70 10.54 2.29
C ASP A 51 -27.20 9.08 2.14
N ASP A 52 -27.21 8.32 3.24
CA ASP A 52 -26.78 6.93 3.22
C ASP A 52 -27.77 5.98 2.53
N GLN A 53 -28.99 6.44 2.20
CA GLN A 53 -29.96 5.73 1.35
C GLN A 53 -29.91 6.22 -0.11
N MET A 54 -28.85 6.97 -0.47
CA MET A 54 -28.58 7.51 -1.80
C MET A 54 -29.61 8.54 -2.31
N ARG A 55 -30.37 9.17 -1.40
CA ARG A 55 -31.33 10.23 -1.72
C ARG A 55 -30.62 11.57 -1.85
N THR A 56 -31.06 12.38 -2.81
CA THR A 56 -30.68 13.80 -2.86
C THR A 56 -31.53 14.62 -1.90
N ASN A 57 -31.31 15.94 -1.83
CA ASN A 57 -32.18 16.85 -1.10
C ASN A 57 -33.55 17.08 -1.77
N ALA A 58 -33.74 16.65 -3.03
CA ALA A 58 -35.03 16.72 -3.71
C ALA A 58 -35.85 15.45 -3.47
N PRO A 59 -37.17 15.56 -3.17
CA PRO A 59 -38.03 14.41 -2.92
C PRO A 59 -38.08 13.51 -4.16
N ASP A 60 -38.08 12.20 -3.93
CA ASP A 60 -38.16 11.15 -4.96
C ASP A 60 -37.00 11.14 -5.98
N VAL A 61 -35.93 11.91 -5.74
CA VAL A 61 -34.73 11.95 -6.58
C VAL A 61 -33.54 11.30 -5.87
N TYR A 62 -32.99 10.29 -6.52
CA TYR A 62 -31.81 9.53 -6.07
C TYR A 62 -30.63 9.77 -7.02
N ALA A 63 -29.41 9.63 -6.50
CA ALA A 63 -28.21 9.69 -7.31
C ALA A 63 -27.22 8.61 -6.88
N VAL A 64 -26.47 8.07 -7.85
CA VAL A 64 -25.48 7.00 -7.64
C VAL A 64 -24.28 7.16 -8.56
N GLY A 65 -23.25 6.35 -8.33
CA GLY A 65 -22.08 6.22 -9.20
C GLY A 65 -21.12 7.39 -9.12
N ASP A 66 -20.39 7.60 -10.20
CA ASP A 66 -19.28 8.57 -10.26
C ASP A 66 -19.73 10.04 -10.06
N ALA A 67 -21.03 10.30 -10.13
CA ALA A 67 -21.61 11.62 -9.93
C ALA A 67 -21.81 12.00 -8.46
N VAL A 68 -21.80 11.05 -7.52
CA VAL A 68 -22.11 11.32 -6.11
C VAL A 68 -20.88 11.50 -5.23
N GLN A 69 -21.05 12.27 -4.17
CA GLN A 69 -20.13 12.31 -3.04
C GLN A 69 -20.40 11.10 -2.13
N VAL A 70 -19.34 10.48 -1.63
CA VAL A 70 -19.40 9.33 -0.71
C VAL A 70 -18.48 9.56 0.47
N LYS A 71 -18.67 8.79 1.53
CA LYS A 71 -17.70 8.76 2.65
C LYS A 71 -16.53 7.82 2.34
N ASP A 72 -15.33 8.28 2.64
CA ASP A 72 -14.13 7.44 2.67
C ASP A 72 -14.22 6.45 3.84
N PHE A 73 -13.94 5.18 3.59
CA PHE A 73 -14.12 4.12 4.61
C PHE A 73 -13.21 4.29 5.83
N VAL A 74 -12.01 4.85 5.65
CA VAL A 74 -10.98 4.90 6.70
C VAL A 74 -11.07 6.21 7.47
N SER A 75 -11.15 7.33 6.77
CA SER A 75 -11.18 8.66 7.38
C SER A 75 -12.58 9.17 7.71
N GLY A 76 -13.63 8.63 7.10
CA GLY A 76 -15.00 9.15 7.23
C GLY A 76 -15.22 10.49 6.51
N ASP A 77 -14.20 11.03 5.84
CA ASP A 77 -14.29 12.28 5.11
C ASP A 77 -15.11 12.14 3.83
N ASP A 78 -15.66 13.26 3.38
CA ASP A 78 -16.28 13.35 2.07
C ASP A 78 -15.25 13.19 0.94
N THR A 79 -15.56 12.30 0.00
CA THR A 79 -14.71 11.97 -1.13
C THR A 79 -15.54 11.59 -2.37
N ALA A 80 -14.85 11.32 -3.46
CA ALA A 80 -15.42 10.75 -4.67
C ALA A 80 -14.49 9.66 -5.21
N VAL A 81 -15.06 8.49 -5.51
CA VAL A 81 -14.32 7.31 -5.95
C VAL A 81 -15.02 6.73 -7.18
N PRO A 82 -14.62 7.14 -8.39
CA PRO A 82 -15.28 6.74 -9.64
C PRO A 82 -14.89 5.31 -10.02
N LEU A 83 -15.60 4.33 -9.43
CA LEU A 83 -15.35 2.90 -9.63
C LEU A 83 -16.66 2.15 -9.84
N ALA A 84 -16.64 1.18 -10.75
CA ALA A 84 -17.82 0.42 -11.14
C ALA A 84 -18.42 -0.42 -9.99
N GLY A 85 -17.58 -0.98 -9.11
CA GLY A 85 -18.03 -1.78 -7.97
C GLY A 85 -18.96 -1.00 -7.02
N PRO A 86 -18.50 0.14 -6.46
CA PRO A 86 -19.34 1.10 -5.74
C PRO A 86 -20.62 1.48 -6.49
N ALA A 87 -20.53 1.87 -7.77
CA ALA A 87 -21.68 2.30 -8.57
C ALA A 87 -22.77 1.23 -8.68
N ASN A 88 -22.38 -0.03 -8.93
CA ASN A 88 -23.33 -1.15 -9.00
C ASN A 88 -24.01 -1.43 -7.65
N LYS A 89 -23.25 -1.36 -6.54
CA LYS A 89 -23.80 -1.54 -5.19
C LYS A 89 -24.78 -0.44 -4.82
N GLN A 90 -24.45 0.81 -5.16
CA GLN A 90 -25.32 1.96 -4.93
C GLN A 90 -26.62 1.85 -5.74
N GLY A 91 -26.54 1.48 -7.01
CA GLY A 91 -27.74 1.26 -7.85
C GLY A 91 -28.65 0.17 -7.29
N ARG A 92 -28.06 -0.93 -6.79
CA ARG A 92 -28.82 -1.98 -6.11
C ARG A 92 -29.49 -1.47 -4.82
N ILE A 93 -28.78 -0.69 -4.01
CA ILE A 93 -29.33 -0.09 -2.78
C ILE A 93 -30.50 0.83 -3.10
N VAL A 94 -30.39 1.68 -4.13
CA VAL A 94 -31.50 2.54 -4.56
C VAL A 94 -32.72 1.73 -4.95
N ALA A 95 -32.55 0.62 -5.68
CA ALA A 95 -33.67 -0.27 -6.02
C ALA A 95 -34.36 -0.83 -4.76
N ASP A 96 -33.59 -1.30 -3.78
CA ASP A 96 -34.11 -1.80 -2.51
C ASP A 96 -34.87 -0.68 -1.74
N VAL A 97 -34.30 0.54 -1.68
CA VAL A 97 -34.92 1.71 -1.02
C VAL A 97 -36.22 2.14 -1.70
N ILE A 98 -36.28 2.16 -3.03
CA ILE A 98 -37.50 2.47 -3.80
C ILE A 98 -38.60 1.44 -3.49
N CYS A 99 -38.24 0.17 -3.25
CA CYS A 99 -39.16 -0.88 -2.83
C CYS A 99 -39.55 -0.83 -1.35
N GLY A 100 -39.14 0.20 -0.60
CA GLY A 100 -39.45 0.36 0.82
C GLY A 100 -38.60 -0.49 1.76
N MET A 101 -37.47 -1.03 1.28
CA MET A 101 -36.53 -1.77 2.13
C MET A 101 -35.55 -0.82 2.83
N ASP A 102 -35.09 -1.24 4.01
CA ASP A 102 -34.08 -0.53 4.79
C ASP A 102 -32.67 -0.90 4.31
N ALA A 103 -32.14 -0.13 3.35
CA ALA A 103 -30.82 -0.36 2.74
C ALA A 103 -29.96 0.91 2.77
N HIS A 104 -28.67 0.75 3.11
CA HIS A 104 -27.75 1.87 3.29
C HIS A 104 -26.37 1.62 2.65
N TYR A 105 -25.83 2.64 1.99
CA TYR A 105 -24.47 2.70 1.48
C TYR A 105 -23.56 3.39 2.49
N LYS A 106 -22.75 2.61 3.20
CA LYS A 106 -21.98 3.13 4.35
C LYS A 106 -20.78 3.99 3.93
N ALA A 107 -19.84 3.41 3.17
CA ALA A 107 -18.61 4.09 2.78
C ALA A 107 -17.84 3.31 1.69
N THR A 108 -16.91 3.99 1.03
CA THR A 108 -16.09 3.44 -0.06
C THR A 108 -14.63 3.24 0.38
N GLN A 109 -14.11 2.03 0.25
CA GLN A 109 -12.70 1.71 0.56
C GLN A 109 -11.72 2.12 -0.55
N GLY A 110 -12.21 2.34 -1.77
CA GLY A 110 -11.33 2.60 -2.92
C GLY A 110 -10.50 1.40 -3.37
N THR A 111 -10.98 0.18 -3.10
CA THR A 111 -10.33 -1.04 -3.62
C THR A 111 -10.27 -1.00 -5.13
N SER A 112 -9.05 -1.02 -5.69
CA SER A 112 -8.82 -0.90 -7.12
C SER A 112 -7.61 -1.73 -7.55
N ILE A 113 -7.59 -2.09 -8.83
CA ILE A 113 -6.57 -2.95 -9.42
C ILE A 113 -6.36 -2.56 -10.88
N LEU A 114 -5.11 -2.62 -11.34
CA LEU A 114 -4.74 -2.40 -12.73
C LEU A 114 -3.70 -3.41 -13.19
N LYS A 115 -3.69 -3.64 -14.50
CA LYS A 115 -2.66 -4.42 -15.20
C LYS A 115 -1.69 -3.46 -15.89
N ALA A 116 -0.41 -3.55 -15.53
CA ALA A 116 0.67 -2.80 -16.14
C ALA A 116 1.64 -3.79 -16.80
N PHE A 117 1.48 -4.01 -18.11
CA PHE A 117 2.24 -5.02 -18.85
C PHE A 117 2.12 -6.42 -18.19
N GLY A 118 3.22 -6.98 -17.71
CA GLY A 118 3.28 -8.27 -16.99
C GLY A 118 3.12 -8.16 -15.47
N LEU A 119 2.74 -6.98 -14.96
CA LEU A 119 2.52 -6.73 -13.55
C LEU A 119 1.04 -6.43 -13.27
N THR A 120 0.64 -6.76 -12.05
CA THR A 120 -0.61 -6.36 -11.43
C THR A 120 -0.27 -5.44 -10.26
N ALA A 121 -0.96 -4.31 -10.18
CA ALA A 121 -0.89 -3.40 -9.04
C ALA A 121 -2.28 -3.20 -8.47
N ALA A 122 -2.45 -3.37 -7.16
CA ALA A 122 -3.73 -3.23 -6.48
C ALA A 122 -3.58 -2.50 -5.15
N CYS A 123 -4.65 -1.85 -4.72
CA CYS A 123 -4.71 -1.18 -3.43
C CYS A 123 -6.12 -1.19 -2.84
N THR A 124 -6.18 -0.92 -1.53
CA THR A 124 -7.42 -0.67 -0.78
C THR A 124 -7.12 0.28 0.38
N GLY A 125 -8.07 1.15 0.75
CA GLY A 125 -7.89 2.14 1.82
C GLY A 125 -7.01 3.33 1.43
N LEU A 126 -6.46 3.99 2.43
CA LEU A 126 -5.63 5.19 2.27
C LEU A 126 -4.16 4.83 2.01
N ASN A 127 -3.46 5.71 1.31
CA ASN A 127 -2.00 5.64 1.12
C ASN A 127 -1.27 6.61 2.07
N GLU A 128 0.05 6.46 2.20
CA GLU A 128 0.87 7.33 3.07
C GLU A 128 0.70 8.82 2.78
N LYS A 129 0.56 9.22 1.51
CA LYS A 129 0.36 10.63 1.15
C LYS A 129 -0.96 11.17 1.71
N ALA A 130 -2.04 10.40 1.58
CA ALA A 130 -3.35 10.76 2.12
C ALA A 130 -3.35 10.79 3.65
N LEU A 131 -2.71 9.81 4.29
CA LEU A 131 -2.56 9.76 5.76
C LEU A 131 -1.76 10.97 6.28
N LYS A 132 -0.60 11.26 5.68
CA LYS A 132 0.24 12.43 5.99
C LYS A 132 -0.55 13.73 5.82
N ALA A 133 -1.28 13.90 4.71
CA ALA A 133 -2.08 15.11 4.45
C ALA A 133 -3.22 15.31 5.46
N LYS A 134 -3.75 14.23 6.04
CA LYS A 134 -4.82 14.25 7.05
C LYS A 134 -4.29 14.29 8.49
N GLY A 135 -2.96 14.22 8.69
CA GLY A 135 -2.37 14.13 10.03
C GLY A 135 -2.68 12.83 10.77
N ILE A 136 -3.08 11.78 10.06
CA ILE A 136 -3.36 10.46 10.65
C ILE A 136 -2.02 9.76 10.86
N LYS A 137 -1.73 9.38 12.11
CA LYS A 137 -0.53 8.61 12.46
C LYS A 137 -0.69 7.17 11.99
N TYR A 138 0.41 6.56 11.56
CA TYR A 138 0.42 5.18 11.08
C TYR A 138 1.81 4.56 11.22
N HIS A 139 1.81 3.23 11.28
CA HIS A 139 2.94 2.35 11.03
C HIS A 139 2.90 1.84 9.59
N LYS A 140 4.08 1.52 9.06
CA LYS A 140 4.29 0.96 7.71
C LYS A 140 5.02 -0.36 7.82
N ALA A 141 4.40 -1.42 7.29
CA ALA A 141 5.04 -2.72 7.11
C ALA A 141 5.16 -3.04 5.61
N CYS A 142 6.39 -3.18 5.13
CA CYS A 142 6.72 -3.63 3.78
C CYS A 142 7.30 -5.04 3.82
N ALA A 143 6.86 -5.90 2.89
CA ALA A 143 7.34 -7.26 2.75
C ALA A 143 7.38 -7.69 1.28
N HIS A 144 8.19 -8.69 0.97
CA HIS A 144 8.33 -9.26 -0.38
C HIS A 144 8.06 -10.77 -0.40
N PRO A 145 6.90 -11.24 0.10
CA PRO A 145 6.60 -12.68 0.11
C PRO A 145 6.39 -13.21 -1.31
N PHE A 146 6.59 -14.52 -1.48
CA PHE A 146 6.25 -15.20 -2.73
C PHE A 146 4.74 -15.44 -2.85
N ASN A 147 4.22 -15.40 -4.08
CA ASN A 147 2.82 -15.66 -4.39
C ASN A 147 2.38 -17.09 -4.04
N HIS A 148 3.29 -18.07 -4.04
CA HIS A 148 3.09 -19.44 -3.57
C HIS A 148 4.42 -20.08 -3.15
N ALA A 149 4.39 -21.36 -2.75
CA ALA A 149 5.56 -22.10 -2.30
C ALA A 149 6.71 -22.05 -3.32
N THR A 150 7.91 -21.72 -2.86
CA THR A 150 9.09 -21.47 -3.72
C THR A 150 9.68 -22.71 -4.36
N TYR A 151 9.44 -23.89 -3.78
CA TYR A 151 9.83 -25.17 -4.36
C TYR A 151 8.90 -25.60 -5.51
N TYR A 152 7.76 -24.94 -5.70
CA TYR A 152 6.88 -25.17 -6.83
C TYR A 152 7.23 -24.20 -7.99
N PRO A 153 7.26 -24.65 -9.25
CA PRO A 153 7.64 -23.80 -10.39
C PRO A 153 6.78 -22.54 -10.53
N GLY A 154 7.40 -21.44 -10.97
CA GLY A 154 6.68 -20.20 -11.30
C GLY A 154 6.43 -19.25 -10.12
N ALA A 155 7.05 -19.50 -8.96
CA ALA A 155 6.94 -18.61 -7.81
C ALA A 155 7.54 -17.23 -8.12
N THR A 156 6.79 -16.17 -7.82
CA THR A 156 7.20 -14.77 -8.00
C THR A 156 6.91 -13.97 -6.74
N THR A 157 7.74 -12.97 -6.45
CA THR A 157 7.50 -12.07 -5.30
C THR A 157 6.31 -11.15 -5.53
N ILE A 158 5.65 -10.78 -4.44
CA ILE A 158 4.65 -9.73 -4.35
C ILE A 158 5.21 -8.67 -3.42
N GLU A 159 5.55 -7.50 -3.97
CA GLU A 159 5.87 -6.34 -3.15
C GLU A 159 4.58 -5.91 -2.44
N SER A 160 4.64 -5.87 -1.12
CA SER A 160 3.48 -5.72 -0.28
C SER A 160 3.70 -4.65 0.77
N LYS A 161 2.73 -3.76 0.93
CA LYS A 161 2.76 -2.68 1.90
C LYS A 161 1.43 -2.62 2.65
N LEU A 162 1.51 -2.61 3.98
CA LEU A 162 0.39 -2.49 4.89
C LEU A 162 0.58 -1.24 5.78
N LEU A 163 -0.49 -0.47 5.93
CA LEU A 163 -0.55 0.73 6.77
C LEU A 163 -1.59 0.50 7.87
N PHE A 164 -1.21 0.75 9.12
CA PHE A 164 -2.06 0.52 10.29
C PHE A 164 -1.77 1.52 11.40
N ASP A 165 -2.73 1.77 12.30
CA ASP A 165 -2.55 2.68 13.45
C ASP A 165 -2.01 1.97 14.71
N GLU A 166 -1.83 2.70 15.81
CA GLU A 166 -1.38 2.13 17.09
C GLU A 166 -2.35 1.11 17.72
N ASN A 167 -3.63 1.12 17.32
CA ASN A 167 -4.64 0.17 17.77
C ASN A 167 -4.70 -1.08 16.89
N GLY A 168 -3.95 -1.08 15.78
CA GLY A 168 -3.95 -2.14 14.78
C GLY A 168 -5.05 -2.02 13.73
N THR A 169 -5.79 -0.91 13.69
CA THR A 169 -6.75 -0.63 12.61
C THR A 169 -6.01 -0.61 11.28
N ILE A 170 -6.49 -1.38 10.29
CA ILE A 170 -5.91 -1.37 8.95
C ILE A 170 -6.36 -0.10 8.24
N LEU A 171 -5.40 0.76 7.87
CA LEU A 171 -5.64 2.04 7.20
C LEU A 171 -5.54 1.93 5.68
N GLY A 172 -4.75 0.98 5.19
CA GLY A 172 -4.65 0.71 3.76
C GLY A 172 -3.61 -0.33 3.41
N CYS A 173 -3.70 -0.84 2.18
CA CYS A 173 -2.79 -1.83 1.65
C CYS A 173 -2.51 -1.55 0.16
N GLN A 174 -1.26 -1.79 -0.26
CA GLN A 174 -0.80 -1.71 -1.64
C GLN A 174 0.04 -2.94 -1.95
N MET A 175 -0.18 -3.54 -3.12
CA MET A 175 0.58 -4.70 -3.58
C MET A 175 0.89 -4.61 -5.07
N VAL A 176 2.09 -5.02 -5.45
CA VAL A 176 2.55 -5.10 -6.85
C VAL A 176 3.27 -6.42 -7.08
N GLY A 177 2.95 -7.11 -8.17
CA GLY A 177 3.57 -8.40 -8.47
C GLY A 177 3.07 -9.00 -9.78
N LYS A 178 3.67 -10.11 -10.20
CA LYS A 178 3.29 -10.80 -11.46
C LYS A 178 2.03 -11.64 -11.32
N SER A 179 1.75 -12.17 -10.13
CA SER A 179 0.65 -13.10 -9.89
C SER A 179 0.20 -13.09 -8.42
N GLY A 180 -1.10 -13.31 -8.21
CA GLY A 180 -1.73 -13.47 -6.91
C GLY A 180 -1.91 -12.18 -6.11
N VAL A 181 -1.74 -11.00 -6.71
CA VAL A 181 -1.90 -9.68 -6.08
C VAL A 181 -3.37 -9.41 -5.72
N ASP A 182 -4.26 -9.66 -6.69
CA ASP A 182 -5.71 -9.60 -6.55
C ASP A 182 -6.21 -10.35 -5.31
N LYS A 183 -5.83 -11.63 -5.18
CA LYS A 183 -6.24 -12.48 -4.07
C LYS A 183 -5.93 -11.85 -2.71
N ARG A 184 -4.74 -11.26 -2.54
CA ARG A 184 -4.28 -10.74 -1.24
C ARG A 184 -4.94 -9.41 -0.91
N VAL A 185 -5.09 -8.53 -1.90
CA VAL A 185 -5.79 -7.26 -1.70
C VAL A 185 -7.26 -7.50 -1.39
N ASP A 186 -7.92 -8.47 -2.03
CA ASP A 186 -9.32 -8.82 -1.73
C ASP A 186 -9.49 -9.36 -0.30
N VAL A 187 -8.57 -10.21 0.16
CA VAL A 187 -8.58 -10.70 1.56
C VAL A 187 -8.44 -9.54 2.54
N ILE A 188 -7.44 -8.65 2.35
CA ILE A 188 -7.24 -7.51 3.25
C ILE A 188 -8.41 -6.54 3.18
N ALA A 189 -8.94 -6.26 1.98
CA ALA A 189 -10.11 -5.42 1.81
C ALA A 189 -11.35 -6.00 2.52
N THR A 190 -11.48 -7.33 2.55
CA THR A 190 -12.55 -8.03 3.28
C THR A 190 -12.40 -7.87 4.79
N VAL A 191 -11.19 -8.09 5.33
CA VAL A 191 -10.92 -7.90 6.77
C VAL A 191 -11.22 -6.46 7.19
N MET A 192 -10.73 -5.48 6.42
CA MET A 192 -11.05 -4.06 6.63
C MET A 192 -12.56 -3.82 6.66
N ARG A 193 -13.31 -4.32 5.66
CA ARG A 193 -14.75 -4.11 5.53
C ARG A 193 -15.53 -4.66 6.74
N LEU A 194 -15.09 -5.79 7.27
CA LEU A 194 -15.71 -6.47 8.40
C LEU A 194 -15.27 -5.91 9.77
N GLY A 195 -14.45 -4.85 9.78
CA GLY A 195 -13.98 -4.22 11.01
C GLY A 195 -12.86 -4.98 11.72
N GLY A 196 -12.20 -5.91 11.01
CA GLY A 196 -11.02 -6.59 11.52
C GLY A 196 -9.78 -5.69 11.55
N ASN A 197 -8.78 -6.11 12.31
CA ASN A 197 -7.54 -5.41 12.56
C ASN A 197 -6.32 -6.28 12.16
N VAL A 198 -5.10 -5.73 12.28
CA VAL A 198 -3.87 -6.44 11.87
C VAL A 198 -3.58 -7.72 12.65
N ARG A 199 -4.13 -7.89 13.84
CA ARG A 199 -4.01 -9.12 14.66
C ARG A 199 -4.92 -10.24 14.19
N ASP A 200 -5.93 -9.94 13.37
CA ASP A 200 -6.76 -10.98 12.75
C ASP A 200 -6.06 -11.60 11.53
N LEU A 201 -5.13 -10.88 10.90
CA LEU A 201 -4.43 -11.34 9.69
C LEU A 201 -3.60 -12.62 9.90
N PRO A 202 -2.86 -12.81 11.01
CA PRO A 202 -2.19 -14.07 11.34
C PRO A 202 -3.14 -15.27 11.50
N GLU A 203 -4.36 -15.04 12.00
CA GLU A 203 -5.35 -16.07 12.33
C GLU A 203 -6.13 -16.57 11.11
N LEU A 204 -6.02 -15.88 9.96
CA LEU A 204 -6.71 -16.29 8.74
C LEU A 204 -6.20 -17.65 8.24
N GLU A 205 -7.08 -18.64 8.26
CA GLU A 205 -6.88 -19.94 7.61
C GLU A 205 -7.21 -19.84 6.11
N LEU A 206 -6.18 -19.60 5.30
CA LEU A 206 -6.32 -19.44 3.85
C LEU A 206 -5.99 -20.75 3.10
N ALA A 207 -6.65 -20.94 1.96
CA ALA A 207 -6.46 -22.13 1.14
C ALA A 207 -4.99 -22.31 0.71
N TYR A 208 -4.42 -23.47 1.04
CA TYR A 208 -3.03 -23.80 0.76
C TYR A 208 -2.87 -25.12 0.01
N ALA A 209 -2.20 -25.02 -1.13
CA ALA A 209 -1.39 -26.08 -1.72
C ALA A 209 -0.23 -25.41 -2.49
N PRO A 210 0.87 -26.13 -2.78
CA PRO A 210 2.08 -25.54 -3.35
C PRO A 210 1.90 -24.64 -4.60
N PRO A 211 0.96 -24.93 -5.54
CA PRO A 211 0.73 -24.08 -6.70
C PRO A 211 0.03 -22.74 -6.41
N PHE A 212 -0.59 -22.59 -5.24
CA PHE A 212 -1.54 -21.49 -4.99
C PHE A 212 -1.13 -20.56 -3.84
N ALA A 213 -0.45 -21.08 -2.84
CA ALA A 213 -0.05 -20.32 -1.65
C ALA A 213 1.17 -20.96 -0.96
N SER A 214 1.52 -20.40 0.19
CA SER A 214 2.50 -20.92 1.13
C SER A 214 1.79 -21.26 2.44
N ALA A 215 2.41 -22.07 3.30
CA ALA A 215 1.84 -22.43 4.61
C ALA A 215 1.51 -21.19 5.47
N LYS A 216 2.24 -20.09 5.29
CA LYS A 216 1.89 -18.74 5.74
C LYS A 216 1.72 -17.89 4.50
N ASP A 217 0.50 -17.45 4.23
CA ASP A 217 0.20 -16.59 3.08
C ASP A 217 0.87 -15.22 3.27
N PRO A 218 1.23 -14.50 2.18
CA PRO A 218 1.53 -13.07 2.23
C PRO A 218 0.67 -12.24 3.20
N VAL A 219 -0.64 -12.49 3.30
CA VAL A 219 -1.51 -11.78 4.25
C VAL A 219 -1.12 -12.09 5.70
N ASN A 220 -0.92 -13.37 6.06
CA ASN A 220 -0.49 -13.75 7.40
C ASN A 220 0.88 -13.12 7.73
N MET A 221 1.80 -13.12 6.76
CA MET A 221 3.13 -12.53 6.93
C MET A 221 3.09 -11.04 7.26
N LEU A 222 2.24 -10.26 6.58
CA LEU A 222 2.03 -8.86 6.93
C LEU A 222 1.42 -8.70 8.32
N GLY A 223 0.47 -9.56 8.67
CA GLY A 223 -0.12 -9.64 10.01
C GLY A 223 0.90 -9.87 11.12
N TYR A 224 1.82 -10.82 10.94
CA TYR A 224 2.90 -11.09 11.89
C TYR A 224 3.82 -9.88 12.05
N ILE A 225 4.22 -9.24 10.95
CA ILE A 225 5.08 -8.05 11.00
C ILE A 225 4.38 -6.92 11.77
N ALA A 226 3.11 -6.65 11.46
CA ALA A 226 2.34 -5.60 12.12
C ALA A 226 2.13 -5.90 13.61
N THR A 227 1.80 -7.15 13.95
CA THR A 227 1.64 -7.60 15.33
C THR A 227 2.95 -7.47 16.12
N ASN A 228 4.09 -7.83 15.52
CA ASN A 228 5.39 -7.64 16.16
C ASN A 228 5.70 -6.16 16.46
N VAL A 229 5.24 -5.23 15.60
CA VAL A 229 5.36 -3.79 15.86
C VAL A 229 4.51 -3.38 17.05
N LEU A 230 3.24 -3.79 17.08
CA LEU A 230 2.31 -3.45 18.17
C LEU A 230 2.71 -4.07 19.51
N ASP A 231 3.29 -5.27 19.49
CA ASP A 231 3.77 -5.97 20.70
C ASP A 231 5.16 -5.47 21.15
N GLY A 232 5.76 -4.52 20.43
CA GLY A 232 7.10 -4.01 20.74
C GLY A 232 8.22 -5.02 20.53
N THR A 233 7.95 -6.13 19.84
CA THR A 233 8.95 -7.17 19.53
C THR A 233 9.71 -6.89 18.23
N SER A 234 9.34 -5.83 17.50
CA SER A 234 10.06 -5.28 16.36
C SER A 234 9.89 -3.76 16.30
N LYS A 235 10.98 -2.99 16.16
CA LYS A 235 10.92 -1.55 15.85
C LYS A 235 11.22 -1.34 14.37
N LEU A 236 10.22 -0.96 13.58
CA LEU A 236 10.42 -0.70 12.14
C LEU A 236 10.75 0.76 11.86
N VAL A 237 11.65 0.97 10.90
CA VAL A 237 11.91 2.26 10.25
C VAL A 237 11.84 2.07 8.73
N ASP A 238 11.79 3.17 7.97
CA ASP A 238 11.85 3.11 6.52
C ASP A 238 13.19 3.61 5.96
N TRP A 239 13.33 3.54 4.64
CA TRP A 239 14.53 3.98 3.96
C TRP A 239 14.75 5.49 4.05
N GLU A 240 13.70 6.31 4.23
CA GLU A 240 13.86 7.75 4.46
C GLU A 240 14.56 7.99 5.80
N TYR A 241 14.17 7.28 6.86
CA TYR A 241 14.86 7.32 8.16
C TYR A 241 16.31 6.81 8.04
N ALA A 242 16.53 5.64 7.44
CA ALA A 242 17.86 5.02 7.37
C ALA A 242 18.87 5.82 6.54
N LEU A 243 18.42 6.51 5.49
CA LEU A 243 19.29 7.33 4.63
C LEU A 243 19.57 8.72 5.21
N ASN A 244 18.70 9.24 6.07
CA ASN A 244 18.91 10.49 6.78
C ASN A 244 19.54 10.31 8.18
N ARG A 245 20.06 9.11 8.47
CA ARG A 245 20.74 8.80 9.75
C ARG A 245 21.98 9.68 9.94
N ASP A 246 22.34 9.91 11.19
CA ASP A 246 23.62 10.51 11.56
C ASP A 246 24.68 9.41 11.80
N PRO A 247 25.73 9.28 10.96
CA PRO A 247 26.75 8.23 11.10
C PRO A 247 27.54 8.30 12.41
N GLU A 248 27.57 9.45 13.09
CA GLU A 248 28.27 9.59 14.37
C GLU A 248 27.52 8.88 15.50
N THR A 249 26.19 8.86 15.43
CA THR A 249 25.30 8.31 16.47
C THR A 249 24.62 7.00 16.08
N THR A 250 24.81 6.54 14.84
CA THR A 250 24.15 5.34 14.30
C THR A 250 25.12 4.39 13.60
N ILE A 251 24.76 3.11 13.56
CA ILE A 251 25.41 2.07 12.75
C ILE A 251 24.40 1.56 11.73
N LEU A 252 24.75 1.58 10.45
CA LEU A 252 23.99 0.87 9.42
C LEU A 252 24.53 -0.54 9.29
N LEU A 253 23.69 -1.55 9.56
CA LEU A 253 24.10 -2.95 9.61
C LEU A 253 23.40 -3.77 8.51
N ASP A 254 24.18 -4.34 7.60
CA ASP A 254 23.71 -5.28 6.60
C ASP A 254 23.92 -6.71 7.10
N VAL A 255 22.83 -7.42 7.40
CA VAL A 255 22.89 -8.79 7.92
C VAL A 255 22.74 -9.87 6.85
N ARG A 256 22.90 -9.51 5.57
CA ARG A 256 22.97 -10.46 4.44
C ARG A 256 24.32 -11.17 4.41
N THR A 257 24.42 -12.18 3.53
CA THR A 257 25.71 -12.86 3.31
C THR A 257 26.72 -11.92 2.65
N PRO A 258 28.03 -12.20 2.78
CA PRO A 258 29.06 -11.38 2.14
C PRO A 258 28.91 -11.32 0.61
N GLN A 259 28.39 -12.39 -0.02
CA GLN A 259 28.14 -12.43 -1.46
C GLN A 259 27.01 -11.48 -1.86
N GLU A 260 25.91 -11.44 -1.09
CA GLU A 260 24.82 -10.50 -1.33
C GLU A 260 25.27 -9.05 -1.13
N TYR A 261 26.12 -8.79 -0.13
CA TYR A 261 26.70 -7.48 0.16
C TYR A 261 27.63 -7.00 -0.97
N ALA A 262 28.52 -7.89 -1.44
CA ALA A 262 29.45 -7.60 -2.54
C ALA A 262 28.74 -7.33 -3.88
N ALA A 263 27.56 -7.93 -4.10
CA ALA A 263 26.75 -7.68 -5.29
C ALA A 263 26.08 -6.29 -5.28
N GLY A 264 26.03 -5.62 -4.13
CA GLY A 264 25.45 -4.29 -3.95
C GLY A 264 24.95 -4.11 -2.52
N HIS A 265 25.25 -2.96 -1.93
CA HIS A 265 24.87 -2.60 -0.56
C HIS A 265 24.69 -1.09 -0.43
N VAL A 266 24.13 -0.65 0.70
CA VAL A 266 23.95 0.77 1.00
C VAL A 266 25.28 1.33 1.49
N GLU A 267 25.67 2.50 0.98
CA GLU A 267 26.93 3.13 1.33
C GLU A 267 27.04 3.37 2.84
N GLY A 268 28.21 3.01 3.39
CA GLY A 268 28.51 3.10 4.82
C GLY A 268 27.88 2.00 5.69
N ALA A 269 27.31 0.94 5.10
CA ALA A 269 26.86 -0.23 5.85
C ALA A 269 28.03 -1.10 6.31
N ILE A 270 27.94 -1.66 7.52
CA ILE A 270 28.83 -2.72 8.02
C ILE A 270 28.16 -4.06 7.71
N ASN A 271 28.90 -5.06 7.23
CA ASN A 271 28.35 -6.40 6.96
C ASN A 271 28.70 -7.40 8.07
N ILE A 272 27.68 -7.83 8.81
CA ILE A 272 27.76 -8.95 9.75
C ILE A 272 26.58 -9.88 9.47
N PRO A 273 26.79 -11.02 8.78
CA PRO A 273 25.72 -11.96 8.48
C PRO A 273 24.96 -12.38 9.75
N VAL A 274 23.63 -12.51 9.64
CA VAL A 274 22.76 -12.84 10.80
C VAL A 274 23.18 -14.10 11.55
N ASP A 275 23.77 -15.08 10.84
CA ASP A 275 24.22 -16.34 11.42
C ASP A 275 25.48 -16.17 12.28
N ASP A 276 26.34 -15.21 11.94
CA ASP A 276 27.58 -14.88 12.66
C ASP A 276 27.36 -13.80 13.74
N LEU A 277 26.23 -13.09 13.70
CA LEU A 277 25.98 -11.89 14.51
C LEU A 277 26.14 -12.12 16.02
N ARG A 278 25.72 -13.29 16.54
CA ARG A 278 25.82 -13.59 17.98
C ARG A 278 27.26 -13.62 18.48
N GLU A 279 28.19 -14.03 17.63
CA GLU A 279 29.61 -14.20 17.97
C GLU A 279 30.41 -12.90 17.76
N ARG A 280 29.81 -11.92 17.10
CA ARG A 280 30.45 -10.67 16.64
C ARG A 280 29.76 -9.41 17.19
N LEU A 281 29.03 -9.55 18.31
CA LEU A 281 28.34 -8.42 18.96
C LEU A 281 29.32 -7.36 19.48
N ASP A 282 30.54 -7.77 19.83
CA ASP A 282 31.61 -6.91 20.31
C ASP A 282 32.18 -5.97 19.23
N GLU A 283 31.87 -6.21 17.95
CA GLU A 283 32.21 -5.30 16.85
C GLU A 283 31.24 -4.11 16.74
N LEU A 284 30.13 -4.14 17.47
CA LEU A 284 29.10 -3.11 17.43
C LEU A 284 29.21 -2.21 18.66
N ASP A 285 29.24 -0.90 18.43
CA ASP A 285 29.23 0.10 19.50
C ASP A 285 27.85 0.10 20.21
N PRO A 286 27.76 -0.27 21.50
CA PRO A 286 26.49 -0.35 22.21
C PRO A 286 25.86 1.03 22.48
N ASP A 287 26.61 2.12 22.36
CA ASP A 287 26.11 3.48 22.57
C ASP A 287 25.45 4.07 21.30
N LYS A 288 25.54 3.38 20.15
CA LYS A 288 24.95 3.81 18.87
C LYS A 288 23.64 3.07 18.58
N GLU A 289 22.69 3.76 17.95
CA GLU A 289 21.49 3.12 17.40
C GLU A 289 21.88 2.25 16.19
N ILE A 290 21.49 0.97 16.20
CA ILE A 290 21.73 0.05 15.08
C ILE A 290 20.52 0.08 14.14
N ILE A 291 20.72 0.54 12.92
CA ILE A 291 19.75 0.49 11.83
C ILE A 291 20.12 -0.69 10.94
N GLU A 292 19.37 -1.78 11.02
CA GLU A 292 19.69 -3.01 10.32
C GLU A 292 18.75 -3.30 9.15
N TYR A 293 19.30 -3.93 8.12
CA TYR A 293 18.52 -4.42 7.00
C TYR A 293 19.06 -5.76 6.49
N CYS A 294 18.20 -6.49 5.78
CA CYS A 294 18.60 -7.65 5.01
C CYS A 294 17.97 -7.59 3.62
N LYS A 295 17.89 -8.70 2.86
CA LYS A 295 17.27 -8.67 1.52
C LYS A 295 15.81 -8.19 1.52
N VAL A 296 15.00 -8.67 2.47
CA VAL A 296 13.53 -8.43 2.50
C VAL A 296 12.96 -8.09 3.89
N GLY A 297 13.82 -7.92 4.91
CA GLY A 297 13.43 -7.64 6.30
C GLY A 297 13.29 -8.85 7.23
N LEU A 298 13.22 -10.09 6.70
CA LEU A 298 13.05 -11.31 7.52
C LEU A 298 14.29 -11.63 8.40
N ARG A 299 15.46 -11.75 7.78
CA ARG A 299 16.73 -11.99 8.52
C ARG A 299 17.09 -10.80 9.42
N ALA A 300 16.75 -9.58 9.01
CA ALA A 300 16.88 -8.41 9.86
C ALA A 300 16.02 -8.58 11.11
N HIS A 301 14.74 -8.95 11.01
CA HIS A 301 13.95 -9.20 12.22
C HIS A 301 14.59 -10.22 13.19
N ILE A 302 15.27 -11.26 12.69
CA ILE A 302 16.05 -12.17 13.55
C ILE A 302 17.23 -11.44 14.22
N ALA A 303 18.00 -10.65 13.46
CA ALA A 303 19.07 -9.80 13.96
C ALA A 303 18.56 -8.78 15.00
N TYR A 304 17.46 -8.08 14.74
CA TYR A 304 16.79 -7.20 15.70
C TYR A 304 16.53 -7.91 17.02
N ARG A 305 15.99 -9.15 16.99
CA ARG A 305 15.72 -9.92 18.21
C ARG A 305 17.02 -10.31 18.93
N ILE A 306 18.09 -10.61 18.21
CA ILE A 306 19.41 -10.88 18.81
C ILE A 306 19.94 -9.61 19.49
N LEU A 307 19.97 -8.49 18.79
CA LEU A 307 20.48 -7.21 19.28
C LEU A 307 19.69 -6.69 20.48
N ALA A 308 18.37 -6.62 20.38
CA ALA A 308 17.51 -6.13 21.45
C ALA A 308 17.60 -6.99 22.72
N ASN A 309 17.73 -8.31 22.59
CA ASN A 309 17.91 -9.20 23.75
C ASN A 309 19.30 -9.08 24.40
N ASN A 310 20.27 -8.47 23.71
CA ASN A 310 21.61 -8.17 24.23
C ASN A 310 21.79 -6.69 24.60
N GLY A 311 20.69 -5.92 24.69
CA GLY A 311 20.70 -4.55 25.21
C GLY A 311 20.97 -3.45 24.19
N PHE A 312 21.13 -3.77 22.91
CA PHE A 312 21.30 -2.76 21.86
C PHE A 312 19.97 -2.06 21.51
N ASP A 313 20.02 -0.76 21.21
CA ASP A 313 18.89 -0.08 20.56
C ASP A 313 18.97 -0.32 19.06
N ALA A 314 18.04 -1.12 18.53
CA ALA A 314 18.01 -1.51 17.14
C ALA A 314 16.72 -1.06 16.44
N ARG A 315 16.80 -0.91 15.11
CA ARG A 315 15.68 -0.63 14.19
C ARG A 315 15.83 -1.49 12.94
N ASN A 316 14.75 -2.15 12.53
CA ASN A 316 14.73 -2.93 11.29
C ASN A 316 14.13 -2.10 10.14
N VAL A 317 14.89 -1.94 9.05
CA VAL A 317 14.42 -1.24 7.85
C VAL A 317 13.42 -2.10 7.09
N THR A 318 12.16 -1.69 7.10
CA THR A 318 11.06 -2.44 6.50
C THR A 318 11.23 -2.59 4.98
N GLY A 319 10.90 -3.76 4.43
CA GLY A 319 11.11 -4.09 3.01
C GLY A 319 12.56 -4.44 2.63
N GLY A 320 13.55 -4.09 3.46
CA GLY A 320 14.96 -4.44 3.23
C GLY A 320 15.53 -3.90 1.91
N TRP A 321 16.66 -4.48 1.50
CA TRP A 321 17.43 -4.10 0.30
C TRP A 321 16.61 -4.13 -0.98
N MET A 322 15.65 -5.05 -1.13
CA MET A 322 14.78 -5.06 -2.31
C MET A 322 13.99 -3.76 -2.49
N SER A 323 13.42 -3.23 -1.40
CA SER A 323 12.73 -1.94 -1.47
C SER A 323 13.69 -0.77 -1.75
N TYR A 324 14.94 -0.86 -1.26
CA TYR A 324 15.98 0.14 -1.57
C TYR A 324 16.34 0.14 -3.06
N GLU A 325 16.58 -1.05 -3.64
CA GLU A 325 16.88 -1.18 -5.08
C GLU A 325 15.75 -0.61 -5.93
N GLN A 326 14.50 -0.88 -5.56
CA GLN A 326 13.32 -0.39 -6.28
C GLN A 326 13.16 1.13 -6.18
N MET A 327 13.40 1.73 -5.00
CA MET A 327 13.36 3.18 -4.83
C MET A 327 14.45 3.91 -5.62
N ASN A 328 15.61 3.28 -5.80
CA ASN A 328 16.75 3.85 -6.52
C ASN A 328 16.83 3.39 -7.98
N TYR A 329 15.80 2.69 -8.48
CA TYR A 329 15.77 2.24 -9.86
C TYR A 329 15.77 3.44 -10.80
N THR A 330 16.84 3.55 -11.59
CA THR A 330 16.95 4.52 -12.67
C THR A 330 16.72 3.77 -13.99
N PRO A 331 15.68 4.12 -14.77
CA PRO A 331 15.47 3.49 -16.07
C PRO A 331 16.72 3.67 -16.94
N GLN A 332 17.27 2.56 -17.43
CA GLN A 332 18.27 2.61 -18.49
C GLN A 332 17.51 2.95 -19.79
N ASN A 333 17.67 4.19 -20.27
CA ASN A 333 17.13 4.64 -21.54
C ASN A 333 17.87 4.00 -22.71
#